data_AF-A0A3Q1HZN8-F1
#
_entry.id   AF-A0A3Q1HZN8-F1
#
_cell.length_a   1.000
_cell.length_b   1.000
_cell.length_c   1.000
_cell.angle_alpha   90.00
_cell.angle_beta   90.00
_cell.angle_gamma   90.00
#
_symmetry.space_group_name_H-M   'P 1'
#
loop_
_entity.id
_entity.type
_entity.pdbx_description
1 polymer ?
#
loop_
_entity_poly.entity_id
_entity_poly.type
_entity_poly.pdbx_seq_one_letter_code
_entity_poly.pdbx_strand_id
1 'polypeptide(L)'
;MERLDEQVKEEADGIYNTLAITENMAEFRPGLCTEAAQQGLMQWLLKRIKAKMPFDANKLYCSEILAILLQNNDNTRELLGEMDGIDVLLQQLSVFKRHNPSTAEEQEMMENLFDGLCSCLMLPTNRDRFLRGEGLQLMNLMLREKKMSRTSALKVLDHGMIGPEGADNCHKFVDILGLRTIFPLFMKTPKKMKKTGASEKEHEEHVCSIIASMLRNLKSQQRSRLLNKFTENDCEKVDRLMELHFKYLEAVQQADKRIEGEKHEMVRQGEILDDSMEDEFYLRRLDAGLFVLQLICYIMVEISNSGISQLQQRVHQILNLRGGSVKVVRHIMRGEQLYFLKSHQISQ
;
A
#
# COMPACT_ATOMS: atom_id res chain seq x y z
N MET A 1 -8.29 0.27 -33.52
CA MET A 1 -9.19 0.95 -32.57
C MET A 1 -9.34 2.43 -32.89
N GLU A 2 -8.30 3.17 -33.29
CA GLU A 2 -8.36 4.63 -33.52
C GLU A 2 -9.40 5.13 -34.55
N ARG A 3 -9.85 4.26 -35.46
CA ARG A 3 -10.84 4.60 -36.50
C ARG A 3 -12.29 4.35 -36.09
N LEU A 4 -12.52 3.75 -34.92
CA LEU A 4 -13.86 3.37 -34.48
C LEU A 4 -14.55 4.55 -33.78
N ASP A 5 -15.79 4.83 -34.14
CA ASP A 5 -16.65 5.86 -33.54
C ASP A 5 -17.61 5.25 -32.52
N GLU A 6 -17.37 5.52 -31.24
CA GLU A 6 -18.18 5.00 -30.13
C GLU A 6 -19.60 5.59 -30.05
N GLN A 7 -19.95 6.57 -30.89
CA GLN A 7 -21.34 6.99 -31.07
C GLN A 7 -22.15 5.95 -31.87
N VAL A 8 -21.48 5.08 -32.62
CA VAL A 8 -22.08 3.95 -33.33
C VAL A 8 -21.98 2.71 -32.44
N LYS A 9 -23.14 2.14 -32.08
CA LYS A 9 -23.22 1.02 -31.12
C LYS A 9 -22.36 -0.17 -31.55
N GLU A 10 -22.43 -0.55 -32.83
CA GLU A 10 -21.66 -1.67 -33.38
C GLU A 10 -20.15 -1.45 -33.27
N GLU A 11 -19.69 -0.20 -33.39
CA GLU A 11 -18.27 0.15 -33.28
C GLU A 11 -17.81 0.23 -31.82
N ALA A 12 -18.68 0.69 -30.92
CA ALA A 12 -18.47 0.62 -29.47
C ALA A 12 -18.36 -0.84 -28.98
N ASP A 13 -19.23 -1.73 -29.47
CA ASP A 13 -19.15 -3.18 -29.23
C ASP A 13 -17.86 -3.76 -29.83
N GLY A 14 -17.41 -3.24 -30.98
CA GLY A 14 -16.11 -3.59 -31.59
C GLY A 14 -14.90 -3.26 -30.70
N ILE A 15 -14.92 -2.13 -30.01
CA ILE A 15 -13.90 -1.78 -29.00
C ILE A 15 -13.96 -2.75 -27.83
N TYR A 16 -15.15 -3.00 -27.27
CA TYR A 16 -15.32 -3.92 -26.17
C TYR A 16 -14.74 -5.32 -26.49
N ASN A 17 -15.08 -5.85 -27.67
CA ASN A 17 -14.56 -7.14 -28.14
C ASN A 17 -13.03 -7.11 -28.34
N THR A 18 -12.44 -5.98 -28.74
CA THR A 18 -10.98 -5.84 -28.86
C THR A 18 -10.29 -5.90 -27.50
N LEU A 19 -10.88 -5.26 -26.48
CA LEU A 19 -10.39 -5.32 -25.10
C LEU A 19 -10.52 -6.74 -24.54
N ALA A 20 -11.64 -7.43 -24.81
CA ALA A 20 -11.81 -8.83 -24.40
C ALA A 20 -10.80 -9.78 -25.03
N ILE A 21 -10.44 -9.59 -26.31
CA ILE A 21 -9.36 -10.37 -26.93
C ILE A 21 -8.04 -10.11 -26.20
N THR A 22 -7.77 -8.85 -25.86
CA THR A 22 -6.55 -8.45 -25.16
C THR A 22 -6.47 -9.08 -23.77
N GLU A 23 -7.56 -9.06 -23.01
CA GLU A 23 -7.67 -9.70 -21.70
C GLU A 23 -7.36 -11.19 -21.77
N ASN A 24 -8.06 -11.93 -22.64
CA ASN A 24 -7.87 -13.37 -22.82
C ASN A 24 -6.42 -13.70 -23.22
N MET A 25 -5.80 -12.86 -24.08
CA MET A 25 -4.40 -13.03 -24.46
C MET A 25 -3.44 -12.77 -23.31
N ALA A 26 -3.70 -11.75 -22.49
CA ALA A 26 -2.91 -11.41 -21.31
C ALA A 26 -2.97 -12.52 -20.25
N GLU A 27 -4.15 -13.09 -20.01
CA GLU A 27 -4.35 -14.19 -19.07
C GLU A 27 -3.63 -15.47 -19.55
N PHE A 28 -3.75 -15.80 -20.85
CA PHE A 28 -3.14 -17.01 -21.40
C PHE A 28 -1.62 -16.89 -21.60
N ARG A 29 -1.12 -15.70 -21.96
CA ARG A 29 0.31 -15.42 -22.21
C ARG A 29 0.72 -14.03 -21.69
N PRO A 30 1.02 -13.90 -20.38
CA PRO A 30 1.41 -12.62 -19.78
C PRO A 30 2.64 -11.95 -20.44
N GLY A 31 3.52 -12.73 -21.06
CA GLY A 31 4.68 -12.21 -21.80
C GLY A 31 4.33 -11.28 -22.97
N LEU A 32 3.12 -11.40 -23.55
CA LEU A 32 2.67 -10.56 -24.66
C LEU A 32 2.22 -9.16 -24.22
N CYS A 33 1.96 -8.95 -22.92
CA CYS A 33 1.48 -7.66 -22.41
C CYS A 33 2.46 -6.52 -22.69
N THR A 34 3.77 -6.77 -22.57
CA THR A 34 4.81 -5.77 -22.86
C THR A 34 4.79 -5.34 -24.32
N GLU A 35 4.74 -6.32 -25.23
CA GLU A 35 4.73 -6.06 -26.67
C GLU A 35 3.45 -5.33 -27.08
N ALA A 36 2.29 -5.77 -26.60
CA ALA A 36 1.01 -5.14 -26.87
C ALA A 36 1.00 -3.68 -26.39
N ALA A 37 1.48 -3.42 -25.17
CA ALA A 37 1.60 -2.07 -24.61
C ALA A 37 2.47 -1.16 -25.49
N GLN A 38 3.64 -1.65 -25.92
CA GLN A 38 4.59 -0.93 -26.77
C GLN A 38 4.07 -0.69 -28.19
N GLN A 39 3.23 -1.58 -28.73
CA GLN A 39 2.62 -1.47 -30.06
C GLN A 39 1.43 -0.47 -30.11
N GLY A 40 1.28 0.37 -29.08
CA GLY A 40 0.32 1.48 -29.06
C GLY A 40 -0.93 1.23 -28.24
N LEU A 41 -1.12 0.03 -27.66
CA LEU A 41 -2.24 -0.24 -26.76
C LEU A 41 -2.21 0.67 -25.53
N MET A 42 -1.04 0.84 -24.90
CA MET A 42 -0.88 1.71 -23.72
C MET A 42 -1.29 3.15 -24.06
N GLN A 43 -0.80 3.67 -25.19
CA GLN A 43 -1.13 5.01 -25.66
C GLN A 43 -2.64 5.19 -25.90
N TRP A 44 -3.25 4.19 -26.52
CA TRP A 44 -4.68 4.22 -26.82
C TRP A 44 -5.52 4.19 -25.54
N LEU A 45 -5.18 3.32 -24.58
CA LEU A 45 -5.85 3.22 -23.28
C LEU A 45 -5.76 4.55 -22.49
N LEU A 46 -4.57 5.14 -22.39
CA LEU A 46 -4.38 6.43 -21.70
C LEU A 46 -5.21 7.55 -22.35
N LYS A 47 -5.23 7.60 -23.69
CA LYS A 47 -6.06 8.55 -24.45
C LYS A 47 -7.55 8.35 -24.17
N ARG A 48 -8.02 7.10 -24.17
CA ARG A 48 -9.43 6.75 -23.93
C ARG A 48 -9.88 7.03 -22.51
N ILE A 49 -9.04 6.75 -21.52
CA ILE A 49 -9.30 7.03 -20.10
C ILE A 49 -9.34 8.55 -19.86
N LYS A 50 -8.41 9.31 -20.46
CA LYS A 50 -8.36 10.79 -20.34
C LYS A 50 -9.49 11.51 -21.10
N ALA A 51 -10.12 10.85 -22.06
CA ALA A 51 -11.13 11.46 -22.92
C ALA A 51 -12.25 12.10 -22.09
N LYS A 52 -12.63 13.33 -22.47
CA LYS A 52 -13.72 14.10 -21.83
C LYS A 52 -15.07 13.64 -22.35
N MET A 53 -15.39 12.39 -22.06
CA MET A 53 -16.67 11.77 -22.37
C MET A 53 -17.34 11.25 -21.09
N PRO A 54 -18.68 11.08 -21.10
CA PRO A 54 -19.37 10.43 -20.00
C PRO A 54 -18.76 9.06 -19.68
N PHE A 55 -18.89 8.63 -18.43
CA PHE A 55 -18.53 7.28 -18.04
C PHE A 55 -19.40 6.26 -18.79
N ASP A 56 -18.76 5.20 -19.29
CA ASP A 56 -19.38 4.08 -20.00
C ASP A 56 -18.62 2.77 -19.71
N ALA A 57 -19.19 1.65 -20.15
CA ALA A 57 -18.62 0.32 -19.94
C ALA A 57 -17.23 0.17 -20.58
N ASN A 58 -17.01 0.78 -21.75
CA ASN A 58 -15.69 0.76 -22.40
C ASN A 58 -14.62 1.49 -21.58
N LYS A 59 -14.97 2.61 -20.91
CA LYS A 59 -14.04 3.30 -20.01
C LYS A 59 -13.68 2.46 -18.79
N LEU A 60 -14.66 1.78 -18.20
CA LEU A 60 -14.41 0.80 -17.14
C LEU A 60 -13.46 -0.29 -17.64
N TYR A 61 -13.76 -0.92 -18.78
CA TYR A 61 -12.95 -2.02 -19.28
C TYR A 61 -11.52 -1.57 -19.64
N CYS A 62 -11.34 -0.36 -20.16
CA CYS A 62 -10.01 0.22 -20.36
C CYS A 62 -9.20 0.30 -19.06
N SER A 63 -9.85 0.60 -17.92
CA SER A 63 -9.17 0.65 -16.63
C SER A 63 -8.72 -0.72 -16.14
N GLU A 64 -9.50 -1.78 -16.43
CA GLU A 64 -9.16 -3.17 -16.11
C GLU A 64 -7.98 -3.65 -16.96
N ILE A 65 -8.04 -3.46 -18.28
CA ILE A 65 -6.92 -3.81 -19.18
C ILE A 65 -5.66 -3.06 -18.79
N LEU A 66 -5.76 -1.77 -18.43
CA LEU A 66 -4.61 -1.01 -17.96
C LEU A 66 -4.01 -1.62 -16.69
N ALA A 67 -4.83 -2.01 -15.72
CA ALA A 67 -4.37 -2.67 -14.49
C ALA A 67 -3.66 -4.01 -14.80
N ILE A 68 -4.22 -4.81 -15.71
CA ILE A 68 -3.62 -6.08 -16.17
C ILE A 68 -2.25 -5.84 -16.80
N LEU A 69 -2.13 -4.86 -17.71
CA LEU A 69 -0.85 -4.55 -18.37
C LEU A 69 0.25 -4.14 -17.38
N LEU A 70 -0.13 -3.49 -16.29
CA LEU A 70 0.80 -3.00 -15.26
C LEU A 70 1.13 -4.05 -14.20
N GLN A 71 0.38 -5.17 -14.14
CA GLN A 71 0.55 -6.17 -13.11
C GLN A 71 1.89 -6.91 -13.28
N ASN A 72 2.76 -6.80 -12.26
CA ASN A 72 4.05 -7.48 -12.19
C ASN A 72 4.96 -7.27 -13.42
N ASN A 73 4.93 -6.09 -14.04
CA ASN A 73 5.68 -5.80 -15.25
C ASN A 73 6.33 -4.40 -15.21
N ASP A 74 7.64 -4.35 -14.95
CA ASP A 74 8.37 -3.08 -14.83
C ASP A 74 8.52 -2.35 -16.17
N ASN A 75 8.58 -3.07 -17.29
CA ASN A 75 8.68 -2.44 -18.61
C ASN A 75 7.42 -1.64 -18.96
N THR A 76 6.24 -2.17 -18.63
CA THR A 76 4.97 -1.45 -18.86
C THR A 76 4.75 -0.32 -17.87
N ARG A 77 5.24 -0.46 -16.62
CA ARG A 77 5.25 0.62 -15.62
C ARG A 77 6.15 1.79 -16.03
N GLU A 78 7.33 1.50 -16.58
CA GLU A 78 8.25 2.52 -17.11
C GLU A 78 7.61 3.21 -18.32
N LEU A 79 7.13 2.43 -19.29
CA LEU A 79 6.46 2.95 -20.49
C LEU A 79 5.29 3.88 -20.13
N LEU A 80 4.41 3.48 -19.20
CA LEU A 80 3.31 4.34 -18.78
C LEU A 80 3.81 5.68 -18.23
N GLY A 81 4.86 5.66 -17.42
CA GLY A 81 5.44 6.86 -16.84
C GLY A 81 6.13 7.75 -17.87
N GLU A 82 6.79 7.19 -18.90
CA GLU A 82 7.36 7.96 -20.03
C GLU A 82 6.28 8.68 -20.86
N MET A 83 5.04 8.18 -20.82
CA MET A 83 3.90 8.72 -21.55
C MET A 83 3.03 9.68 -20.73
N ASP A 84 3.58 10.27 -19.65
CA ASP A 84 2.86 11.09 -18.68
C ASP A 84 1.62 10.39 -18.08
N GLY A 85 1.61 9.06 -18.07
CA GLY A 85 0.47 8.27 -17.62
C GLY A 85 0.18 8.44 -16.12
N ILE A 86 1.19 8.76 -15.31
CA ILE A 86 1.00 9.07 -13.88
C ILE A 86 0.09 10.29 -13.72
N ASP A 87 0.29 11.35 -14.51
CA ASP A 87 -0.57 12.54 -14.49
C ASP A 87 -1.99 12.22 -14.97
N VAL A 88 -2.13 11.33 -15.95
CA VAL A 88 -3.45 10.84 -16.39
C VAL A 88 -4.19 10.14 -15.26
N LEU A 89 -3.54 9.21 -14.57
CA LEU A 89 -4.11 8.48 -13.43
C LEU A 89 -4.52 9.45 -12.31
N LEU A 90 -3.62 10.36 -11.92
CA LEU A 90 -3.89 11.37 -10.90
C LEU A 90 -5.05 12.29 -11.29
N GLN A 91 -5.11 12.71 -12.56
CA GLN A 91 -6.19 13.55 -13.05
C GLN A 91 -7.55 12.85 -12.96
N GLN A 92 -7.64 11.58 -13.39
CA GLN A 92 -8.88 10.81 -13.30
C GLN A 92 -9.30 10.56 -11.84
N LEU A 93 -8.36 10.17 -10.98
CA LEU A 93 -8.62 9.98 -9.56
C LEU A 93 -9.06 11.28 -8.87
N SER A 94 -8.58 12.44 -9.34
CA SER A 94 -8.93 13.74 -8.77
C SER A 94 -10.42 14.10 -8.85
N VAL A 95 -11.20 13.42 -9.70
CA VAL A 95 -12.67 13.56 -9.75
C VAL A 95 -13.30 13.08 -8.43
N PHE A 96 -12.75 12.04 -7.82
CA PHE A 96 -13.25 11.40 -6.59
C PHE A 96 -12.67 12.00 -5.30
N LYS A 97 -12.03 13.18 -5.37
CA LYS A 97 -11.40 13.79 -4.19
C LYS A 97 -12.39 14.33 -3.15
N ARG A 98 -13.59 14.74 -3.59
CA ARG A 98 -14.64 15.34 -2.73
C ARG A 98 -16.01 14.66 -2.85
N HIS A 99 -16.16 13.77 -3.81
CA HIS A 99 -17.42 13.08 -4.11
C HIS A 99 -17.15 11.58 -4.23
N ASN A 100 -18.13 10.76 -3.88
CA ASN A 100 -18.07 9.33 -4.12
C ASN A 100 -18.45 9.04 -5.58
N PRO A 101 -18.02 7.90 -6.15
CA PRO A 101 -18.59 7.38 -7.38
C PRO A 101 -20.11 7.29 -7.31
N SER A 102 -20.77 7.51 -8.43
CA SER A 102 -22.23 7.54 -8.56
C SER A 102 -22.82 6.14 -8.69
N THR A 103 -22.06 5.22 -9.29
CA THR A 103 -22.46 3.83 -9.53
C THR A 103 -21.41 2.84 -9.03
N ALA A 104 -21.74 1.55 -9.00
CA ALA A 104 -20.80 0.50 -8.60
C ALA A 104 -19.69 0.32 -9.65
N GLU A 105 -20.02 0.47 -10.93
CA GLU A 105 -19.11 0.39 -12.07
C GLU A 105 -18.11 1.56 -12.06
N GLU A 106 -18.57 2.77 -11.71
CA GLU A 106 -17.67 3.91 -11.55
C GLU A 106 -16.74 3.73 -10.33
N GLN A 107 -17.23 3.08 -9.28
CA GLN A 107 -16.41 2.70 -8.13
C GLN A 107 -15.34 1.67 -8.51
N GLU A 108 -15.70 0.66 -9.30
CA GLU A 108 -14.77 -0.35 -9.81
C GLU A 108 -13.67 0.29 -10.67
N MET A 109 -14.04 1.16 -11.61
CA MET A 109 -13.06 1.93 -12.39
C MET A 109 -12.12 2.74 -11.49
N MET A 110 -12.65 3.39 -10.44
CA MET A 110 -11.83 4.13 -9.49
C MET A 110 -10.79 3.21 -8.81
N GLU A 111 -11.19 2.02 -8.36
CA GLU A 111 -10.26 1.06 -7.73
C GLU A 111 -9.22 0.54 -8.74
N ASN A 112 -9.62 0.23 -9.98
CA ASN A 112 -8.70 -0.18 -11.05
C ASN A 112 -7.61 0.89 -11.30
N LEU A 113 -7.99 2.18 -11.30
CA LEU A 113 -7.03 3.29 -11.43
C LEU A 113 -6.10 3.40 -10.21
N PHE A 114 -6.60 3.13 -9.00
CA PHE A 114 -5.76 3.09 -7.80
C PHE A 114 -4.78 1.92 -7.82
N ASP A 115 -5.20 0.73 -8.27
CA ASP A 115 -4.34 -0.44 -8.38
C ASP A 115 -3.29 -0.25 -9.47
N GLY A 116 -3.66 0.33 -10.62
CA GLY A 116 -2.73 0.75 -11.66
C GLY A 116 -1.68 1.74 -11.12
N LEU A 117 -2.10 2.75 -10.35
CA LEU A 117 -1.19 3.71 -9.73
C LEU A 117 -0.27 3.06 -8.68
N CYS A 118 -0.79 2.19 -7.82
CA CYS A 118 0.03 1.44 -6.85
C CYS A 118 1.07 0.58 -7.56
N SER A 119 0.67 -0.11 -8.63
CA SER A 119 1.59 -0.92 -9.45
C SER A 119 2.70 -0.05 -10.06
N CYS A 120 2.36 1.12 -10.61
CA CYS A 120 3.35 2.05 -11.14
C CYS A 120 4.37 2.51 -10.09
N LEU A 121 3.93 2.73 -8.84
CA LEU A 121 4.78 3.18 -7.73
C LEU A 121 5.72 2.11 -7.18
N MET A 122 5.58 0.85 -7.62
CA MET A 122 6.58 -0.20 -7.37
C MET A 122 7.89 0.08 -8.10
N LEU A 123 7.84 0.83 -9.21
CA LEU A 123 9.01 1.25 -9.96
C LEU A 123 9.54 2.60 -9.42
N PRO A 124 10.81 2.69 -8.97
CA PRO A 124 11.36 3.91 -8.36
C PRO A 124 11.24 5.18 -9.22
N THR A 125 11.45 5.08 -10.53
CA THR A 125 11.38 6.22 -11.47
C THR A 125 10.00 6.91 -11.45
N ASN A 126 8.94 6.14 -11.22
CA ASN A 126 7.58 6.67 -11.13
C ASN A 126 7.28 7.39 -9.83
N ARG A 127 8.06 7.20 -8.76
CA ARG A 127 7.88 7.93 -7.49
C ARG A 127 8.18 9.42 -7.64
N ASP A 128 9.18 9.76 -8.44
CA ASP A 128 9.52 11.14 -8.78
C ASP A 128 8.47 11.77 -9.73
N ARG A 129 7.97 11.00 -10.71
CA ARG A 129 6.82 11.42 -11.55
C ARG A 129 5.58 11.71 -10.70
N PHE A 130 5.25 10.83 -9.75
CA PHE A 130 4.15 11.02 -8.80
C PHE A 130 4.33 12.24 -7.90
N LEU A 131 5.55 12.49 -7.44
CA LEU A 131 5.89 13.69 -6.65
C LEU A 131 5.64 14.97 -7.44
N ARG A 132 6.12 15.03 -8.70
CA ARG A 132 5.92 16.17 -9.60
C ARG A 132 4.45 16.39 -9.95
N GLY A 133 3.68 15.32 -10.15
CA GLY A 133 2.24 15.36 -10.43
C GLY A 133 1.36 15.74 -9.24
N GLU A 134 1.94 16.19 -8.11
CA GLU A 134 1.23 16.52 -6.88
C GLU A 134 0.41 15.36 -6.29
N GLY A 135 0.85 14.11 -6.54
CA GLY A 135 0.15 12.92 -6.07
C GLY A 135 -0.01 12.88 -4.55
N LEU A 136 1.02 13.31 -3.80
CA LEU A 136 0.95 13.40 -2.34
C LEU A 136 -0.12 14.39 -1.86
N GLN A 137 -0.25 15.54 -2.51
CA GLN A 137 -1.25 16.55 -2.19
C GLN A 137 -2.66 15.99 -2.42
N LEU A 138 -2.86 15.30 -3.54
CA LEU A 138 -4.14 14.68 -3.87
C LEU A 138 -4.52 13.60 -2.86
N MET A 139 -3.61 12.66 -2.55
CA MET A 139 -3.89 11.60 -1.58
C MET A 139 -4.14 12.15 -0.19
N ASN A 140 -3.34 13.14 0.25
CA ASN A 140 -3.53 13.81 1.53
C ASN A 140 -4.89 14.54 1.61
N LEU A 141 -5.36 15.14 0.51
CA LEU A 141 -6.71 15.71 0.42
C LEU A 141 -7.80 14.63 0.53
N MET A 142 -7.68 13.52 -0.22
CA MET A 142 -8.64 12.41 -0.17
C MET A 142 -8.78 11.82 1.23
N LEU A 143 -7.65 11.67 1.96
CA LEU A 143 -7.66 11.22 3.35
C LEU A 143 -8.46 12.17 4.27
N ARG A 144 -8.36 13.48 4.05
CA ARG A 144 -9.06 14.50 4.84
C ARG A 144 -10.55 14.60 4.53
N GLU A 145 -10.94 14.39 3.28
CA GLU A 145 -12.34 14.43 2.81
C GLU A 145 -13.14 13.19 3.21
N LYS A 146 -12.45 12.09 3.58
CA LYS A 146 -13.04 10.88 4.17
C LYS A 146 -14.12 10.24 3.28
N LYS A 147 -13.95 10.34 1.96
CA LYS A 147 -14.78 9.71 0.92
C LYS A 147 -14.36 8.25 0.70
N MET A 148 -15.03 7.57 -0.23
CA MET A 148 -14.73 6.16 -0.55
C MET A 148 -13.27 5.96 -1.00
N SER A 149 -12.71 6.93 -1.72
CA SER A 149 -11.31 6.99 -2.16
C SER A 149 -10.28 7.02 -1.02
N ARG A 150 -10.69 7.25 0.24
CA ARG A 150 -9.76 7.36 1.39
C ARG A 150 -8.90 6.10 1.56
N THR A 151 -9.50 4.92 1.44
CA THR A 151 -8.80 3.66 1.70
C THR A 151 -7.66 3.47 0.70
N SER A 152 -7.98 3.61 -0.59
CA SER A 152 -7.02 3.41 -1.67
C SER A 152 -5.99 4.55 -1.73
N ALA A 153 -6.37 5.77 -1.34
CA ALA A 153 -5.41 6.87 -1.16
C ALA A 153 -4.37 6.58 -0.05
N LEU A 154 -4.76 5.88 1.01
CA LEU A 154 -3.82 5.44 2.05
C LEU A 154 -2.84 4.40 1.49
N LYS A 155 -3.33 3.42 0.72
CA LYS A 155 -2.51 2.41 0.03
C LYS A 155 -1.51 3.05 -0.93
N VAL A 156 -1.93 4.04 -1.73
CA VAL A 156 -1.03 4.79 -2.63
C VAL A 156 0.07 5.52 -1.87
N LEU A 157 -0.26 6.17 -0.74
CA LEU A 157 0.73 6.86 0.10
C LEU A 157 1.79 5.90 0.64
N ASP A 158 1.38 4.69 1.05
CA ASP A 158 2.30 3.64 1.48
C ASP A 158 3.29 3.28 0.36
N HIS A 159 2.79 2.92 -0.83
CA HIS A 159 3.62 2.56 -1.99
C HIS A 159 4.54 3.71 -2.46
N GLY A 160 4.08 4.95 -2.35
CA GLY A 160 4.85 6.13 -2.71
C GLY A 160 5.99 6.45 -1.74
N MET A 161 5.87 6.06 -0.46
CA MET A 161 6.84 6.41 0.59
C MET A 161 7.75 5.27 1.03
N ILE A 162 7.42 4.03 0.66
CA ILE A 162 8.16 2.84 1.08
C ILE A 162 9.57 2.78 0.45
N GLY A 163 10.53 2.29 1.24
CA GLY A 163 11.92 2.10 0.80
C GLY A 163 12.74 3.39 0.72
N PRO A 164 14.06 3.31 0.43
CA PRO A 164 14.93 4.48 0.32
C PRO A 164 14.51 5.45 -0.79
N GLU A 165 14.01 4.92 -1.91
CA GLU A 165 13.51 5.67 -3.06
C GLU A 165 12.24 6.49 -2.75
N GLY A 166 11.57 6.21 -1.63
CA GLY A 166 10.44 7.00 -1.13
C GLY A 166 10.86 8.21 -0.28
N ALA A 167 12.16 8.48 -0.12
CA ALA A 167 12.64 9.49 0.83
C ALA A 167 12.14 10.91 0.52
N ASP A 168 12.17 11.34 -0.74
CA ASP A 168 11.68 12.67 -1.12
C ASP A 168 10.16 12.78 -0.90
N ASN A 169 9.44 11.69 -1.15
CA ASN A 169 8.01 11.62 -0.86
C ASN A 169 7.72 11.74 0.64
N CYS A 170 8.51 11.09 1.50
CA CYS A 170 8.38 11.26 2.95
C CYS A 170 8.59 12.73 3.38
N HIS A 171 9.63 13.39 2.88
CA HIS A 171 9.92 14.79 3.23
C HIS A 171 8.79 15.71 2.76
N LYS A 172 8.38 15.57 1.49
CA LYS A 172 7.28 16.36 0.93
C LYS A 172 5.99 16.13 1.70
N PHE A 173 5.67 14.90 2.09
CA PHE A 173 4.47 14.57 2.86
C PHE A 173 4.41 15.34 4.18
N VAL A 174 5.54 15.48 4.90
CA VAL A 174 5.63 16.30 6.12
C VAL A 174 5.44 17.79 5.83
N ASP A 175 6.01 18.28 4.72
CA ASP A 175 5.93 19.68 4.32
C ASP A 175 4.50 20.10 3.97
N ILE A 176 3.73 19.21 3.33
CA ILE A 176 2.30 19.44 3.02
C ILE A 176 1.35 19.11 4.19
N LEU A 177 1.87 19.13 5.42
CA LEU A 177 1.12 18.88 6.67
C LEU A 177 0.54 17.46 6.79
N GLY A 178 1.10 16.47 6.10
CA GLY A 178 0.66 15.07 6.15
C GLY A 178 0.63 14.46 7.56
N LEU A 179 1.48 14.95 8.47
CA LEU A 179 1.45 14.55 9.90
C LEU A 179 0.12 14.87 10.58
N ARG A 180 -0.57 15.95 10.19
CA ARG A 180 -1.91 16.29 10.73
C ARG A 180 -3.01 15.36 10.21
N THR A 181 -2.73 14.61 9.15
CA THR A 181 -3.66 13.69 8.51
C THR A 181 -3.43 12.25 8.98
N ILE A 182 -2.19 11.78 9.01
CA ILE A 182 -1.86 10.38 9.30
C ILE A 182 -2.02 10.02 10.79
N PHE A 183 -1.65 10.92 11.71
CA PHE A 183 -1.72 10.63 13.16
C PHE A 183 -3.16 10.45 13.69
N PRO A 184 -4.17 11.21 13.24
CA PRO A 184 -5.56 10.86 13.55
C PRO A 184 -5.97 9.46 13.10
N LEU A 185 -5.47 8.99 11.95
CA LEU A 185 -5.72 7.64 11.44
C LEU A 185 -4.97 6.56 12.22
N PHE A 186 -3.82 6.90 12.80
CA PHE A 186 -3.06 6.03 13.71
C PHE A 186 -3.74 5.89 15.08
N MET A 187 -4.22 7.00 15.64
CA MET A 187 -4.93 7.02 16.92
C MET A 187 -6.27 6.31 16.85
N LYS A 188 -6.95 6.34 15.69
CA LYS A 188 -8.26 5.71 15.53
C LYS A 188 -8.47 5.14 14.14
N THR A 189 -8.61 3.83 14.09
CA THR A 189 -9.00 3.11 12.88
C THR A 189 -10.46 3.44 12.51
N PRO A 190 -10.73 3.97 11.30
CA PRO A 190 -12.08 4.26 10.86
C PRO A 190 -12.94 2.99 10.81
N LYS A 191 -14.21 3.09 11.25
CA LYS A 191 -15.16 1.99 11.12
C LYS A 191 -15.43 1.70 9.64
N LYS A 192 -15.60 0.43 9.28
CA LYS A 192 -15.99 0.00 7.94
C LYS A 192 -17.30 0.68 7.54
N MET A 193 -17.29 1.39 6.41
CA MET A 193 -18.49 2.04 5.86
C MET A 193 -19.40 1.05 5.10
N LYS A 194 -18.88 -0.09 4.63
CA LYS A 194 -19.62 -1.19 3.96
C LYS A 194 -18.91 -2.54 4.18
N LYS A 195 -19.57 -3.66 3.80
CA LYS A 195 -18.99 -5.03 3.81
C LYS A 195 -17.68 -5.15 3.00
N THR A 196 -17.48 -4.29 2.01
CA THR A 196 -16.35 -4.31 1.05
C THR A 196 -15.25 -3.29 1.34
N GLY A 197 -15.15 -2.76 2.56
CA GLY A 197 -14.05 -1.85 2.94
C GLY A 197 -12.84 -2.58 3.54
N ALA A 198 -11.67 -1.95 3.43
CA ALA A 198 -10.42 -2.42 4.03
C ALA A 198 -10.61 -2.89 5.47
N SER A 199 -9.91 -3.97 5.80
CA SER A 199 -9.94 -4.50 7.17
C SER A 199 -9.32 -3.52 8.15
N GLU A 200 -9.67 -3.64 9.44
CA GLU A 200 -8.98 -2.88 10.49
C GLU A 200 -7.48 -3.14 10.46
N LYS A 201 -7.09 -4.40 10.19
CA LYS A 201 -5.70 -4.84 10.03
C LYS A 201 -5.00 -4.10 8.89
N GLU A 202 -5.58 -4.14 7.70
CA GLU A 202 -5.02 -3.50 6.50
C GLU A 202 -4.87 -1.98 6.66
N HIS A 203 -5.84 -1.32 7.30
CA HIS A 203 -5.71 0.10 7.64
C HIS A 203 -4.53 0.34 8.59
N GLU A 204 -4.45 -0.43 9.68
CA GLU A 204 -3.37 -0.31 10.67
C GLU A 204 -2.00 -0.63 10.06
N GLU A 205 -1.94 -1.59 9.13
CA GLU A 205 -0.76 -1.96 8.36
C GLU A 205 -0.23 -0.79 7.55
N HIS A 206 -1.05 -0.20 6.66
CA HIS A 206 -0.62 0.92 5.84
C HIS A 206 -0.24 2.14 6.68
N VAL A 207 -0.98 2.44 7.75
CA VAL A 207 -0.61 3.55 8.64
C VAL A 207 0.74 3.30 9.32
N CYS A 208 0.98 2.09 9.84
CA CYS A 208 2.25 1.75 10.46
C CYS A 208 3.39 1.76 9.44
N SER A 209 3.16 1.26 8.22
CA SER A 209 4.14 1.25 7.14
C SER A 209 4.56 2.66 6.73
N ILE A 210 3.59 3.58 6.61
CA ILE A 210 3.85 5.00 6.33
C ILE A 210 4.70 5.63 7.45
N ILE A 211 4.34 5.39 8.72
CA ILE A 211 5.10 5.93 9.87
C ILE A 211 6.52 5.35 9.92
N ALA A 212 6.66 4.04 9.71
CA ALA A 212 7.95 3.35 9.64
C ALA A 212 8.82 3.92 8.50
N SER A 213 8.24 4.11 7.31
CA SER A 213 8.93 4.69 6.16
C SER A 213 9.43 6.11 6.44
N MET A 214 8.60 6.94 7.09
CA MET A 214 9.03 8.27 7.51
C MET A 214 10.13 8.21 8.59
N LEU A 215 10.04 7.31 9.58
CA LEU A 215 11.11 7.13 10.58
C LEU A 215 12.41 6.64 9.95
N ARG A 216 12.35 5.83 8.89
CA ARG A 216 13.54 5.40 8.16
C ARG A 216 14.17 6.53 7.37
N ASN A 217 13.37 7.29 6.63
CA ASN A 217 13.84 8.16 5.56
C ASN A 217 14.02 9.62 5.97
N LEU A 218 13.22 10.13 6.91
CA LEU A 218 13.25 11.54 7.27
C LEU A 218 14.54 11.92 8.01
N LYS A 219 15.07 13.09 7.64
CA LYS A 219 16.23 13.72 8.26
C LYS A 219 15.87 15.11 8.81
N SER A 220 16.77 15.67 9.61
CA SER A 220 16.74 17.08 10.04
C SER A 220 15.39 17.55 10.61
N GLN A 221 14.83 18.64 10.08
CA GLN A 221 13.65 19.30 10.62
C GLN A 221 12.38 18.44 10.50
N GLN A 222 12.19 17.75 9.37
CA GLN A 222 11.04 16.87 9.15
C GLN A 222 11.08 15.67 10.12
N ARG A 223 12.27 15.09 10.37
CA ARG A 223 12.44 14.04 11.39
C ARG A 223 12.09 14.54 12.78
N SER A 224 12.58 15.73 13.16
CA SER A 224 12.24 16.33 14.46
C SER A 224 10.73 16.56 14.60
N ARG A 225 10.07 17.07 13.55
CA ARG A 225 8.60 17.24 13.53
C ARG A 225 7.86 15.92 13.72
N LEU A 226 8.32 14.83 13.10
CA LEU A 226 7.75 13.51 13.28
C LEU A 226 7.94 13.00 14.72
N LEU A 227 9.16 13.08 15.26
CA LEU A 227 9.44 12.63 16.62
C LEU A 227 8.63 13.41 17.67
N ASN A 228 8.44 14.72 17.48
CA ASN A 228 7.61 15.54 18.36
C ASN A 228 6.13 15.08 18.38
N LYS A 229 5.62 14.44 17.32
CA LYS A 229 4.27 13.84 17.36
C LYS A 229 4.15 12.75 18.43
N PHE A 230 5.25 12.04 18.72
CA PHE A 230 5.29 11.00 19.75
C PHE A 230 5.45 11.54 21.17
N THR A 231 5.83 12.81 21.34
CA THR A 231 5.94 13.46 22.67
C THR A 231 4.69 14.26 23.05
N GLU A 232 3.83 14.59 22.09
CA GLU A 232 2.56 15.29 22.32
C GLU A 232 1.63 14.54 23.29
N ASN A 233 0.88 15.30 24.10
CA ASN A 233 -0.17 14.80 25.00
C ASN A 233 0.30 13.65 25.89
N ASP A 234 1.39 13.85 26.63
CA ASP A 234 1.99 12.83 27.50
C ASP A 234 2.29 11.51 26.77
N CYS A 235 2.85 11.62 25.56
CA CYS A 235 3.20 10.46 24.74
C CYS A 235 2.01 9.55 24.37
N GLU A 236 0.80 10.09 24.19
CA GLU A 236 -0.40 9.28 23.85
C GLU A 236 -0.21 8.40 22.59
N LYS A 237 0.67 8.81 21.66
CA LYS A 237 1.00 8.04 20.45
C LYS A 237 1.85 6.82 20.79
N VAL A 238 2.72 6.91 21.79
CA VAL A 238 3.47 5.77 22.31
C VAL A 238 2.50 4.82 22.99
N ASP A 239 1.51 5.33 23.74
CA ASP A 239 0.48 4.47 24.36
C ASP A 239 -0.32 3.70 23.31
N ARG A 240 -0.74 4.38 22.23
CA ARG A 240 -1.40 3.74 21.09
C ARG A 240 -0.50 2.71 20.40
N LEU A 241 0.78 3.03 20.21
CA LEU A 241 1.76 2.11 19.62
C LEU A 241 1.90 0.83 20.45
N MET A 242 1.94 0.98 21.79
CA MET A 242 2.03 -0.14 22.70
C MET A 242 0.72 -0.95 22.74
N GLU A 243 -0.44 -0.32 22.68
CA GLU A 243 -1.73 -1.00 22.55
C GLU A 243 -1.75 -1.92 21.31
N LEU A 244 -1.35 -1.37 20.16
CA LEU A 244 -1.22 -2.12 18.91
C LEU A 244 -0.19 -3.26 19.03
N HIS A 245 0.95 -3.00 19.67
CA HIS A 245 1.97 -4.02 19.90
C HIS A 245 1.39 -5.23 20.63
N PHE A 246 0.69 -5.03 21.75
CA PHE A 246 0.12 -6.16 22.49
C PHE A 246 -1.01 -6.86 21.74
N LYS A 247 -1.86 -6.12 21.04
CA LYS A 247 -2.93 -6.67 20.18
C LYS A 247 -2.36 -7.67 19.16
N TYR A 248 -1.36 -7.25 18.38
CA TYR A 248 -0.79 -8.10 17.34
C TYR A 248 0.18 -9.16 17.88
N LEU A 249 0.89 -8.87 18.98
CA LEU A 249 1.74 -9.86 19.64
C LEU A 249 0.91 -11.04 20.13
N GLU A 250 -0.22 -10.79 20.79
CA GLU A 250 -1.11 -11.84 21.26
C GLU A 250 -1.67 -12.67 20.09
N ALA A 251 -2.14 -12.02 19.02
CA ALA A 251 -2.66 -12.71 17.84
C ALA A 251 -1.62 -13.64 17.19
N VAL A 252 -0.39 -13.15 17.01
CA VAL A 252 0.72 -13.93 16.44
C VAL A 252 1.13 -15.06 17.38
N GLN A 253 1.20 -14.83 18.70
CA GLN A 253 1.51 -15.88 19.67
C GLN A 253 0.45 -17.00 19.69
N GLN A 254 -0.82 -16.65 19.51
CA GLN A 254 -1.88 -17.65 19.39
C GLN A 254 -1.75 -18.46 18.09
N ALA A 255 -1.39 -17.81 16.98
CA ALA A 255 -1.10 -18.50 15.72
C ALA A 255 0.12 -19.44 15.86
N ASP A 256 1.21 -18.97 16.46
CA ASP A 256 2.42 -19.75 16.71
C ASP A 256 2.14 -21.00 17.57
N LYS A 257 1.30 -20.88 18.61
CA LYS A 257 0.88 -22.02 19.43
C LYS A 257 0.09 -23.07 18.64
N ARG A 258 -0.78 -22.64 17.72
CA ARG A 258 -1.53 -23.57 16.84
C ARG A 258 -0.58 -24.26 15.87
N ILE A 259 0.29 -23.49 15.21
CA ILE A 259 1.32 -24.01 14.29
C ILE A 259 2.18 -25.06 15.00
N GLU A 260 2.66 -24.79 16.21
CA GLU A 260 3.52 -25.72 16.94
C GLU A 260 2.78 -27.01 17.35
N GLY A 261 1.51 -26.89 17.76
CA GLY A 261 0.66 -28.05 18.05
C GLY A 261 0.47 -28.95 16.83
N GLU A 262 0.19 -28.37 15.67
CA GLU A 262 0.06 -29.08 14.40
C GLU A 262 1.37 -29.74 13.98
N LYS A 263 2.51 -29.02 14.06
CA LYS A 263 3.84 -29.60 13.81
C LYS A 263 4.09 -30.83 14.67
N HIS A 264 3.74 -30.80 15.95
CA HIS A 264 3.86 -31.95 16.85
C HIS A 264 2.93 -33.11 16.47
N GLU A 265 1.74 -32.84 15.93
CA GLU A 265 0.82 -33.88 15.43
C GLU A 265 1.33 -34.53 14.16
N MET A 266 1.80 -33.74 13.20
CA MET A 266 2.38 -34.21 11.93
C MET A 266 3.59 -35.11 12.17
N VAL A 267 4.50 -34.69 13.06
CA VAL A 267 5.66 -35.51 13.47
C VAL A 267 5.21 -36.82 14.12
N ARG A 268 4.15 -36.82 14.95
CA ARG A 268 3.60 -38.06 15.54
C ARG A 268 2.97 -38.99 14.51
N GLN A 269 2.44 -38.44 13.42
CA GLN A 269 1.85 -39.20 12.31
C GLN A 269 2.91 -39.67 11.29
N GLY A 270 4.18 -39.28 11.46
CA GLY A 270 5.27 -39.64 10.57
C GLY A 270 5.33 -38.79 9.29
N GLU A 271 4.63 -37.65 9.27
CA GLU A 271 4.68 -36.69 8.17
C GLU A 271 5.98 -35.87 8.23
N ILE A 272 6.53 -35.56 7.05
CA ILE A 272 7.74 -34.75 6.91
C ILE A 272 7.31 -33.29 6.74
N LEU A 273 7.86 -32.40 7.58
CA LEU A 273 7.73 -30.96 7.39
C LEU A 273 8.62 -30.53 6.22
N ASP A 274 8.02 -30.15 5.11
CA ASP A 274 8.71 -29.63 3.94
C ASP A 274 8.58 -28.11 3.82
N ASP A 275 9.26 -27.52 2.83
CA ASP A 275 9.27 -26.08 2.61
C ASP A 275 7.86 -25.53 2.29
N SER A 276 7.00 -26.32 1.64
CA SER A 276 5.62 -25.89 1.33
C SER A 276 4.78 -25.73 2.59
N MET A 277 4.97 -26.59 3.58
CA MET A 277 4.32 -26.46 4.88
C MET A 277 4.84 -25.25 5.66
N GLU A 278 6.13 -24.95 5.56
CA GLU A 278 6.70 -23.74 6.17
C GLU A 278 6.11 -22.45 5.57
N ASP A 279 5.92 -22.42 4.24
CA ASP A 279 5.26 -21.31 3.55
C ASP A 279 3.80 -21.14 4.02
N GLU A 280 3.05 -22.23 4.17
CA GLU A 280 1.68 -22.19 4.71
C GLU A 280 1.67 -21.63 6.13
N PHE A 281 2.57 -22.11 7.00
CA PHE A 281 2.70 -21.61 8.36
C PHE A 281 3.07 -20.13 8.39
N TYR A 282 3.91 -19.68 7.47
CA TYR A 282 4.24 -18.26 7.33
C TYR A 282 3.03 -17.43 6.91
N LEU A 283 2.25 -17.87 5.91
CA LEU A 283 1.02 -17.20 5.49
C LEU A 283 0.03 -17.06 6.66
N ARG A 284 -0.12 -18.09 7.49
CA ARG A 284 -0.97 -18.02 8.70
C ARG A 284 -0.49 -17.00 9.72
N ARG A 285 0.83 -16.78 9.84
CA ARG A 285 1.39 -15.71 10.70
C ARG A 285 1.13 -14.33 10.11
N LEU A 286 1.21 -14.17 8.79
CA LEU A 286 0.82 -12.92 8.11
C LEU A 286 -0.68 -12.63 8.29
N ASP A 287 -1.52 -13.65 8.21
CA ASP A 287 -2.96 -13.52 8.48
C ASP A 287 -3.23 -13.06 9.91
N ALA A 288 -2.46 -13.56 10.88
CA ALA A 288 -2.49 -13.12 12.28
C ALA A 288 -1.89 -11.70 12.51
N GLY A 289 -1.28 -11.07 11.49
CA GLY A 289 -0.76 -9.71 11.56
C GLY A 289 0.72 -9.60 11.91
N LEU A 290 1.53 -10.61 11.57
CA LEU A 290 2.98 -10.59 11.77
C LEU A 290 3.65 -9.35 11.14
N PHE A 291 3.24 -8.97 9.93
CA PHE A 291 3.85 -7.81 9.25
C PHE A 291 3.57 -6.49 9.98
N VAL A 292 2.32 -6.26 10.40
CA VAL A 292 1.95 -5.10 11.23
C VAL A 292 2.74 -5.09 12.54
N LEU A 293 2.89 -6.26 13.19
CA LEU A 293 3.69 -6.39 14.41
C LEU A 293 5.16 -6.01 14.20
N GLN A 294 5.76 -6.44 13.09
CA GLN A 294 7.14 -6.09 12.74
C GLN A 294 7.30 -4.58 12.52
N LEU A 295 6.36 -3.94 11.82
CA LEU A 295 6.35 -2.48 11.62
C LEU A 295 6.23 -1.74 12.95
N ILE A 296 5.35 -2.18 13.84
CA ILE A 296 5.20 -1.62 15.19
C ILE A 296 6.50 -1.75 15.98
N CYS A 297 7.12 -2.93 15.98
CA CYS A 297 8.39 -3.16 16.65
C CYS A 297 9.51 -2.28 16.06
N TYR A 298 9.53 -2.08 14.75
CA TYR A 298 10.48 -1.17 14.09
C TYR A 298 10.28 0.27 14.56
N ILE A 299 9.04 0.77 14.56
CA ILE A 299 8.70 2.11 15.07
C ILE A 299 9.16 2.25 16.53
N MET A 300 8.87 1.27 17.40
CA MET A 300 9.28 1.27 18.81
C MET A 300 10.79 1.41 18.96
N VAL A 301 11.57 0.68 18.15
CA VAL A 301 13.04 0.74 18.18
C VAL A 301 13.54 2.10 17.69
N GLU A 302 13.02 2.60 16.57
CA GLU A 302 13.41 3.89 15.99
C GLU A 302 13.13 5.07 16.95
N ILE A 303 11.96 5.11 17.57
CA ILE A 303 11.63 6.19 18.52
C ILE A 303 12.43 6.06 19.82
N SER A 304 12.77 4.85 20.27
CA SER A 304 13.60 4.63 21.46
C SER A 304 15.06 5.04 21.22
N ASN A 305 15.53 4.89 19.98
CA ASN A 305 16.88 5.30 19.56
C ASN A 305 16.95 6.76 19.07
N SER A 306 15.88 7.53 19.21
CA SER A 306 15.81 8.92 18.73
C SER A 306 16.66 9.91 19.53
N GLY A 307 17.21 9.50 20.68
CA GLY A 307 17.89 10.38 21.64
C GLY A 307 16.93 11.13 22.59
N ILE A 308 15.62 10.95 22.45
CA ILE A 308 14.60 11.55 23.32
C ILE A 308 14.30 10.59 24.49
N SER A 309 14.85 10.89 25.66
CA SER A 309 14.73 10.04 26.86
C SER A 309 13.28 9.74 27.26
N GLN A 310 12.36 10.70 27.11
CA GLN A 310 10.94 10.53 27.42
C GLN A 310 10.30 9.38 26.62
N LEU A 311 10.61 9.24 25.33
CA LEU A 311 10.06 8.19 24.48
C LEU A 311 10.58 6.82 24.90
N GLN A 312 11.89 6.72 25.11
CA GLN A 312 12.53 5.49 25.58
C GLN A 312 11.97 5.04 26.94
N GLN A 313 11.84 5.98 27.89
CA GLN A 313 11.30 5.71 29.22
C GLN A 313 9.84 5.22 29.13
N ARG A 314 8.99 5.86 28.32
CA ARG A 314 7.58 5.46 28.18
C ARG A 314 7.44 4.05 27.59
N VAL A 315 8.22 3.71 26.56
CA VAL A 315 8.23 2.36 25.97
C VAL A 315 8.63 1.31 27.02
N HIS A 316 9.72 1.53 27.76
CA HIS A 316 10.16 0.61 28.81
C HIS A 316 9.17 0.50 29.97
N GLN A 317 8.58 1.62 30.40
CA GLN A 317 7.57 1.65 31.45
C GLN A 317 6.39 0.76 31.09
N ILE A 318 5.83 0.90 29.89
CA ILE A 318 4.65 0.12 29.46
C ILE A 318 5.00 -1.36 29.27
N LEU A 319 6.17 -1.68 28.70
CA LEU A 319 6.64 -3.06 28.59
C LEU A 319 6.71 -3.72 29.96
N ASN A 320 7.33 -3.06 30.94
CA ASN A 320 7.46 -3.59 32.30
C ASN A 320 6.11 -3.79 33.00
N LEU A 321 5.17 -2.84 32.84
CA LEU A 321 3.84 -2.91 33.45
C LEU A 321 2.98 -4.05 32.91
N ARG A 322 3.15 -4.43 31.63
CA ARG A 322 2.36 -5.50 30.99
C ARG A 322 3.12 -6.82 30.85
N GLY A 323 4.25 -6.98 31.55
CA GLY A 323 5.07 -8.19 31.48
C GLY A 323 5.74 -8.44 30.13
N GLY A 324 5.79 -7.42 29.26
CA GLY A 324 6.50 -7.47 27.98
C GLY A 324 8.01 -7.43 28.16
N SER A 325 8.75 -7.98 27.18
CA SER A 325 10.22 -7.98 27.21
C SER A 325 10.81 -7.36 25.95
N VAL A 326 11.83 -6.51 26.13
CA VAL A 326 12.66 -5.98 25.03
C VAL A 326 13.30 -7.11 24.22
N LYS A 327 13.53 -8.29 24.84
CA LYS A 327 14.04 -9.47 24.13
C LYS A 327 13.06 -9.98 23.07
N VAL A 328 11.76 -9.94 23.36
CA VAL A 328 10.71 -10.36 22.42
C VAL A 328 10.66 -9.40 21.23
N VAL A 329 10.67 -8.10 21.49
CA VAL A 329 10.75 -7.07 20.43
C VAL A 329 11.99 -7.29 19.56
N ARG A 330 13.15 -7.52 20.17
CA ARG A 330 14.40 -7.80 19.44
C ARG A 330 14.32 -9.11 18.65
N HIS A 331 13.66 -10.13 19.16
CA HIS A 331 13.48 -11.40 18.46
C HIS A 331 12.60 -11.23 17.22
N ILE A 332 11.46 -10.54 17.34
CA ILE A 332 10.59 -10.19 16.21
C ILE A 332 11.36 -9.39 15.15
N MET A 333 12.21 -8.45 15.60
CA MET A 333 13.10 -7.66 14.73
C MET A 333 14.29 -8.45 14.15
N ARG A 334 14.57 -9.65 14.64
CA ARG A 334 15.66 -10.53 14.16
C ARG A 334 15.15 -11.69 13.32
N GLY A 335 13.85 -12.00 13.38
CA GLY A 335 13.23 -12.96 12.47
C GLY A 335 13.66 -12.63 11.05
N GLU A 336 14.11 -13.64 10.32
CA GLU A 336 14.86 -13.51 9.07
C GLU A 336 14.13 -12.69 7.99
N GLN A 337 12.83 -12.44 8.14
CA GLN A 337 11.94 -11.83 7.14
C GLN A 337 11.82 -10.31 7.21
N LEU A 338 12.67 -9.62 7.96
CA LEU A 338 12.87 -8.16 7.81
C LEU A 338 13.52 -7.77 6.46
N TYR A 339 13.64 -8.73 5.52
CA TYR A 339 14.00 -8.50 4.13
C TYR A 339 13.22 -7.30 3.55
N PHE A 340 11.93 -7.06 3.85
CA PHE A 340 11.26 -5.87 3.30
C PHE A 340 11.91 -4.51 3.66
N LEU A 341 12.59 -4.41 4.82
CA LEU A 341 13.40 -3.24 5.19
C LEU A 341 14.88 -3.40 4.84
N LYS A 342 15.41 -4.62 4.71
CA LYS A 342 16.83 -4.94 4.44
C LYS A 342 17.17 -5.29 2.97
N SER A 343 16.22 -5.64 2.11
CA SER A 343 16.43 -6.44 0.88
C SER A 343 16.29 -5.69 -0.43
N HIS A 344 16.39 -4.36 -0.42
CA HIS A 344 16.76 -3.63 -1.65
C HIS A 344 18.27 -3.39 -1.76
N GLN A 345 19.07 -4.17 -1.02
CA GLN A 345 20.54 -4.18 -1.11
C GLN A 345 21.13 -5.42 -1.79
N ILE A 346 20.31 -6.31 -2.36
CA ILE A 346 20.80 -7.45 -3.16
C ILE A 346 20.03 -7.50 -4.47
N SER A 347 20.35 -6.56 -5.35
CA SER A 347 20.17 -6.65 -6.80
C SER A 347 21.30 -5.83 -7.42
N GLN A 348 22.51 -6.38 -7.36
CA GLN A 348 23.46 -6.25 -8.46
C GLN A 348 23.23 -7.41 -9.40
#